data_AF-A0A2A4JZC2-F1
#
_entry.id   AF-A0A2A4JZC2-F1
#
_cell.length_a   1.000
_cell.length_b   1.000
_cell.length_c   1.000
_cell.angle_alpha   90.00
_cell.angle_beta   90.00
_cell.angle_gamma   90.00
#
_symmetry.space_group_name_H-M   'P 1'
#
loop_
_entity.id
_entity.type
_entity.pdbx_description
1 polymer ?
#
loop_
_entity_poly.entity_id
_entity_poly.type
_entity_poly.pdbx_seq_one_letter_code
_entity_poly.pdbx_strand_id
1 'polypeptide(L)' 'TINFDSTRGGISLVTEKGIHSSSRLLVQSARTTDAGTYQCAPDNAQSATARVHVLT' A
#
# COMPACT_ATOMS: atom_id res chain seq x y z
N THR A 1 3.49 6.44 8.81
CA THR A 1 2.90 5.24 8.20
C THR A 1 2.07 5.68 7.02
N ILE A 2 2.32 5.14 5.82
CA ILE A 2 1.52 5.43 4.62
C ILE A 2 0.32 4.49 4.63
N ASN A 3 -0.86 5.06 4.55
CA ASN A 3 -2.13 4.36 4.53
C ASN A 3 -3.09 5.08 3.58
N PHE A 4 -4.18 4.43 3.18
CA PHE A 4 -5.14 4.97 2.20
C PHE A 4 -5.89 6.22 2.68
N ASP A 5 -5.83 6.53 3.98
CA ASP A 5 -6.33 7.75 4.63
C ASP A 5 -5.27 8.87 4.75
N SER A 6 -4.09 8.69 4.14
CA SER A 6 -3.00 9.65 4.24
C SER A 6 -3.35 10.99 3.56
N THR A 7 -3.06 12.09 4.26
CA THR A 7 -3.20 13.47 3.78
C THR A 7 -2.26 13.84 2.63
N ARG A 8 -1.31 12.96 2.27
CA ARG A 8 -0.34 13.17 1.18
C ARG A 8 -1.03 13.44 -0.17
N GLY A 9 -2.18 12.83 -0.41
CA GLY A 9 -2.80 12.77 -1.73
C GLY A 9 -2.02 11.86 -2.70
N GLY A 10 -2.67 11.47 -3.80
CA GLY A 10 -2.09 10.55 -4.79
C GLY A 10 -1.85 9.13 -4.25
N ILE A 11 -2.53 8.75 -3.16
CA ILE A 11 -2.58 7.38 -2.67
C ILE A 11 -3.99 6.85 -2.95
N SER A 12 -4.07 5.65 -3.52
CA SER A 12 -5.34 4.95 -3.74
C SER A 12 -5.19 3.49 -3.33
N LEU A 13 -6.21 2.94 -2.69
CA LEU A 13 -6.30 1.52 -2.38
C LEU A 13 -7.50 0.94 -3.13
N VAL A 14 -7.23 -0.02 -4.00
CA VAL A 14 -8.26 -0.73 -4.74
C VAL A 14 -8.35 -2.15 -4.21
N THR A 15 -9.54 -2.52 -3.72
CA THR A 15 -9.82 -3.88 -3.30
C THR A 15 -10.75 -4.54 -4.31
N GLU A 16 -10.26 -5.59 -4.96
CA GLU A 16 -11.04 -6.42 -5.87
C GLU A 16 -11.53 -7.64 -5.10
N LYS A 17 -12.86 -7.74 -4.94
CA LYS A 17 -13.51 -8.87 -4.27
C LYS A 17 -13.84 -9.95 -5.30
N GLY A 18 -13.47 -11.19 -5.00
CA GLY A 18 -13.75 -12.36 -5.83
C GLY A 18 -13.44 -13.64 -5.07
N ILE A 19 -13.34 -14.76 -5.79
CA ILE A 19 -12.91 -16.06 -5.21
C ILE A 19 -11.55 -15.90 -4.50
N HIS A 20 -10.66 -15.11 -5.10
CA HIS A 20 -9.49 -14.55 -4.44
C HIS A 20 -9.67 -13.04 -4.35
N SER A 21 -9.67 -12.52 -3.12
CA SER A 21 -9.69 -11.08 -2.91
C SER A 21 -8.28 -10.53 -3.06
N SER A 22 -8.11 -9.45 -3.83
CA SER A 22 -6.82 -8.79 -4.01
C SER A 22 -6.89 -7.33 -3.60
N SER A 23 -5.83 -6.82 -3.01
CA SER A 23 -5.71 -5.43 -2.59
C SER A 23 -4.50 -4.80 -3.28
N ARG A 24 -4.69 -3.66 -3.93
CA ARG A 24 -3.66 -2.93 -4.67
C ARG A 24 -3.55 -1.51 -4.13
N LEU A 25 -2.41 -1.22 -3.50
CA LEU A 25 -2.04 0.13 -3.09
C LEU A 25 -1.27 0.82 -4.22
N LEU A 26 -1.79 1.93 -4.71
CA LEU A 26 -1.16 2.78 -5.72
C LEU A 26 -0.66 4.07 -5.07
N VAL A 27 0.62 4.37 -5.23
CA VAL A 27 1.25 5.62 -4.79
C VAL A 27 1.74 6.38 -6.02
N GLN A 28 1.07 7.48 -6.37
CA GLN A 28 1.42 8.32 -7.51
C GLN A 28 2.40 9.41 -7.10
N SER A 29 3.29 9.80 -8.03
CA SER A 29 4.32 10.82 -7.81
C SER A 29 5.15 10.54 -6.55
N ALA A 30 5.69 9.31 -6.43
CA ALA A 30 6.42 8.83 -5.26
C ALA A 30 7.57 9.75 -4.86
N ARG A 31 7.73 9.98 -3.55
CA ARG A 31 8.77 10.78 -2.92
C ARG A 31 9.68 9.89 -2.10
N THR A 32 10.89 10.34 -1.79
CA THR A 32 11.81 9.61 -0.89
C THR A 32 11.20 9.33 0.49
N THR A 33 10.33 10.22 0.97
CA THR A 33 9.57 10.05 2.21
C THR A 33 8.55 8.92 2.15
N ASP A 34 8.23 8.41 0.96
CA ASP A 34 7.34 7.27 0.77
C ASP A 34 8.08 5.93 0.85
N ALA A 35 9.41 5.92 0.91
CA ALA A 35 10.18 4.71 1.14
C ALA A 35 9.95 4.15 2.54
N GLY A 36 9.92 2.83 2.69
CA GLY A 36 9.66 2.20 3.98
C GLY A 36 9.17 0.76 3.89
N THR A 37 8.67 0.26 5.02
CA THR A 37 8.05 -1.07 5.08
C THR A 37 6.55 -0.94 4.90
N TYR A 38 6.03 -1.61 3.88
CA TYR A 38 4.62 -1.68 3.55
C TYR A 38 4.09 -3.03 4.01
N GLN A 39 2.97 -3.02 4.72
CA GLN A 39 2.33 -4.23 5.23
C GLN A 39 0.93 -4.37 4.65
N CYS A 40 0.65 -5.54 4.09
CA CYS A 40 -0.68 -5.99 3.75
C CYS A 40 -1.18 -6.85 4.92
N ALA A 41 -2.20 -6.38 5.64
CA ALA A 41 -2.76 -7.07 6.79
C ALA A 41 -4.28 -7.23 6.62
N PRO A 42 -4.74 -8.30 5.93
CA PRO A 42 -6.16 -8.62 5.82
C PRO A 42 -6.71 -9.18 7.14
N ASP A 43 -7.99 -8.95 7.43
CA ASP A 43 -8.62 -9.39 8.69
C ASP A 43 -8.76 -10.93 8.82
N ASN A 44 -8.76 -11.64 7.70
CA ASN A 44 -9.06 -13.08 7.62
C ASN A 44 -7.92 -13.92 7.00
N ALA A 45 -6.71 -13.37 6.90
CA ALA A 45 -5.56 -14.07 6.34
C ALA A 45 -4.25 -13.56 6.96
N GLN A 46 -3.15 -14.25 6.68
CA GLN A 46 -1.83 -13.84 7.20
C GLN A 46 -1.38 -12.52 6.58
N SER A 47 -0.70 -11.69 7.38
CA SER A 47 -0.10 -10.46 6.88
C SER A 47 1.16 -10.73 6.07
N ALA A 48 1.38 -9.93 5.03
CA ALA A 48 2.61 -9.92 4.25
C ALA A 48 3.28 -8.55 4.30
N THR A 49 4.61 -8.52 4.23
CA THR A 49 5.41 -7.28 4.25
C THR A 49 6.33 -7.19 3.05
N ALA A 50 6.46 -5.98 2.50
CA ALA A 50 7.39 -5.63 1.45
C ALA A 50 8.13 -4.34 1.81
N ARG A 51 9.42 -4.26 1.46
CA ARG A 51 10.21 -3.04 1.65
C ARG A 51 10.28 -2.28 0.33
N VAL A 52 9.88 -1.01 0.35
CA VAL A 52 9.86 -0.12 -0.81
C VAL A 52 11.00 0.88 -0.69
N HIS A 53 11.77 1.01 -1.77
CA HIS A 53 12.82 2.01 -1.93
C HIS A 53 12.42 2.96 -3.06
N VAL A 54 12.49 4.26 -2.81
CA VAL A 54 12.26 5.30 -3.81
C VAL A 54 13.58 6.00 -4.06
N LEU A 55 14.04 5.99 -5.31
CA LEU A 55 15.28 6.63 -5.73
C LEU A 55 14.98 8.04 -6.27
N THR A 56 15.92 8.96 -6.08
CA THR A 56 15.89 10.34 -6.62
C THR A 56 16.67 10.44 -7.91
#